data_AF-A0A9E2A0U4-F1
#
_entry.id   AF-A0A9E2A0U4-F1
#
_cell.length_a   1.000
_cell.length_b   1.000
_cell.length_c   1.000
_cell.angle_alpha   90.00
_cell.angle_beta   90.00
_cell.angle_gamma   90.00
#
_symmetry.space_group_name_H-M   'P 1'
#
loop_
_entity.id
_entity.type
_entity.pdbx_description
1 polymer ?
#
loop_
_entity_poly.entity_id
_entity_poly.type
_entity_poly.pdbx_seq_one_letter_code
_entity_poly.pdbx_strand_id
1 'polypeptide(L)' 'GIDAWRWDAPFSHTRERWLETKDPSIIWEGHYAGIDTPYCHLEKLQHLEKLPGDGFTVACFPCKIKEASAGWTRAVALFD' A
#
# COMPACT_ATOMS: atom_id res chain seq x y z
N GLY A 1 -1.05 -0.10 5.78
CA GLY A 1 0.19 -0.37 5.00
C GLY A 1 0.45 -1.87 4.96
N ILE A 2 1.36 -2.32 4.11
CA ILE A 2 1.68 -3.73 3.89
C ILE A 2 3.21 -3.92 3.81
N ASP A 3 3.70 -5.11 4.14
CA ASP A 3 5.11 -5.53 4.01
C ASP A 3 5.46 -6.05 2.59
N ALA A 4 4.46 -6.37 1.78
CA ALA A 4 4.60 -6.77 0.40
C ALA A 4 5.17 -5.65 -0.50
N TRP A 5 5.69 -6.06 -1.66
CA TRP A 5 6.24 -5.15 -2.68
C TRP A 5 5.22 -4.12 -3.19
N ARG A 6 3.94 -4.47 -3.19
CA ARG A 6 2.83 -3.69 -3.73
C ARG A 6 1.56 -3.94 -2.91
N TRP A 7 0.67 -2.95 -2.91
CA TRP A 7 -0.61 -2.96 -2.22
C TRP A 7 -1.63 -3.92 -2.83
N ASP A 8 -1.67 -4.03 -4.15
CA ASP A 8 -2.58 -4.96 -4.84
C ASP A 8 -2.07 -6.41 -4.80
N ALA A 9 -2.97 -7.32 -5.15
CA ALA A 9 -2.68 -8.73 -5.32
C ALA A 9 -1.47 -8.98 -6.24
N PRO A 10 -0.71 -10.07 -6.03
CA PRO A 10 0.40 -10.43 -6.88
C PRO A 10 0.00 -10.50 -8.36
N PHE A 11 0.88 -9.99 -9.22
CA PHE A 11 0.58 -9.84 -10.64
C PHE A 11 0.31 -11.18 -11.34
N SER A 12 0.94 -12.27 -10.91
CA SER A 12 0.71 -13.62 -11.44
C SER A 12 -0.76 -14.04 -11.31
N HIS A 13 -1.36 -13.84 -10.13
CA HIS A 13 -2.76 -14.17 -9.85
C HIS A 13 -3.72 -13.24 -10.59
N THR A 14 -3.40 -11.94 -10.63
CA THR A 14 -4.21 -10.95 -11.38
C THR A 14 -4.20 -11.26 -12.87
N ARG A 15 -3.04 -11.65 -13.42
CA ARG A 15 -2.90 -12.05 -14.83
C ARG A 15 -3.73 -13.28 -15.17
N GLU A 16 -3.70 -14.31 -14.32
CA GLU A 16 -4.49 -15.54 -14.51
C GLU A 16 -5.99 -15.20 -14.60
N ARG A 17 -6.52 -14.47 -13.62
CA ARG A 17 -7.92 -14.03 -13.62
C ARG A 17 -8.27 -13.17 -14.83
N TRP A 18 -7.41 -12.21 -15.20
CA TRP A 18 -7.61 -11.39 -16.40
C TRP A 18 -7.68 -12.23 -17.67
N LEU A 19 -6.86 -13.28 -17.78
CA LEU A 19 -6.87 -14.15 -18.95
C LEU A 19 -8.20 -14.91 -19.09
N GLU A 20 -8.83 -15.25 -17.98
CA GLU A 20 -10.14 -15.92 -17.91
C GLU A 20 -11.31 -14.95 -18.14
N THR A 21 -11.33 -13.81 -17.46
CA THR A 21 -12.51 -12.94 -17.39
C THR A 21 -12.44 -11.73 -18.32
N LYS A 22 -11.24 -11.27 -18.68
CA LYS A 22 -10.99 -9.98 -19.35
C LYS A 22 -11.60 -8.78 -18.61
N ASP A 23 -11.77 -8.89 -17.30
CA ASP A 23 -12.36 -7.85 -16.47
C ASP A 23 -11.29 -6.82 -16.04
N PRO A 24 -11.35 -5.55 -16.47
CA PRO A 24 -10.31 -4.59 -16.18
C PRO A 24 -10.37 -4.06 -14.75
N SER A 25 -11.50 -4.26 -14.05
CA SER A 25 -11.71 -3.74 -12.70
C SER A 25 -10.77 -4.36 -11.67
N ILE A 26 -10.27 -5.58 -11.92
CA ILE A 26 -9.35 -6.27 -11.01
C ILE A 26 -7.90 -5.74 -11.08
N ILE A 27 -7.60 -4.87 -12.04
CA ILE A 27 -6.24 -4.40 -12.27
C ILE A 27 -6.02 -3.12 -11.47
N TRP A 28 -5.14 -3.17 -10.47
CA TRP A 28 -4.83 -2.05 -9.56
C TRP A 28 -6.03 -1.59 -8.70
N GLU A 29 -6.97 -2.49 -8.38
CA GLU A 29 -8.18 -2.18 -7.62
C GLU A 29 -7.90 -1.40 -6.32
N GLY A 30 -6.87 -1.82 -5.58
CA GLY A 30 -6.48 -1.20 -4.32
C GLY A 30 -5.91 0.20 -4.52
N HIS A 31 -5.13 0.43 -5.57
CA HIS A 31 -4.62 1.77 -5.92
C HIS A 31 -5.73 2.70 -6.43
N TYR A 32 -6.69 2.16 -7.19
CA TYR A 32 -7.79 2.95 -7.74
C TYR A 32 -8.88 3.29 -6.72
N ALA A 33 -8.91 2.65 -5.55
CA ALA A 33 -9.73 3.11 -4.42
C ALA A 33 -9.50 4.59 -4.07
N GLY A 34 -8.35 5.15 -4.45
CA GLY A 34 -7.96 6.55 -4.22
C GLY A 34 -8.73 7.54 -5.09
N ILE A 35 -9.38 7.04 -6.15
CA ILE A 35 -10.30 7.81 -6.98
C ILE A 35 -11.61 8.04 -6.23
N ASP A 36 -12.11 7.02 -5.52
CA ASP A 36 -13.39 7.09 -4.80
C ASP A 36 -13.23 7.79 -3.44
N THR A 37 -12.12 7.57 -2.75
CA THR A 37 -11.86 8.16 -1.44
C THR A 37 -10.37 8.46 -1.28
N PRO A 38 -9.99 9.73 -1.01
CA PRO A 38 -8.60 10.08 -0.80
C PRO A 38 -7.99 9.27 0.34
N TYR A 39 -6.94 8.51 0.03
CA TYR A 39 -6.20 7.74 1.01
C TYR A 39 -4.72 7.70 0.64
N CYS A 40 -3.89 7.35 1.61
CA CYS A 40 -2.50 6.99 1.39
C CYS A 40 -2.29 5.57 1.91
N HIS A 41 -1.49 4.77 1.19
CA HIS A 41 -0.95 3.53 1.73
C HIS A 41 0.57 3.59 1.85
N LEU A 42 1.11 2.61 2.57
CA LEU A 42 2.53 2.37 2.73
C LEU A 42 2.78 0.94 2.26
N GLU A 43 3.77 0.75 1.41
CA GLU A 43 4.19 -0.55 0.89
C GLU A 43 5.61 -0.84 1.40
N LYS A 44 6.02 -2.12 1.37
CA LYS A 44 7.37 -2.57 1.76
C LYS A 44 7.73 -2.20 3.20
N LEU A 45 6.73 -2.20 4.08
CA LEU A 45 6.97 -2.05 5.52
C LEU A 45 7.79 -3.24 6.04
N GLN A 46 8.44 -3.03 7.18
CA GLN A 46 9.23 -4.05 7.88
C GLN A 46 8.89 -3.98 9.35
N HIS A 47 9.16 -5.07 10.08
CA HIS A 47 8.95 -5.17 11.53
C HIS A 47 7.49 -5.10 11.98
N LEU A 48 6.53 -5.42 11.10
CA LEU A 48 5.11 -5.46 11.47
C LEU A 48 4.84 -6.50 12.56
N GLU A 49 5.61 -7.60 12.58
CA GLU A 49 5.56 -8.65 13.59
C GLU A 49 5.97 -8.20 15.00
N LYS A 50 6.60 -7.02 15.11
CA LYS A 50 7.02 -6.44 16.40
C LYS A 50 5.96 -5.51 17.00
N LEU A 51 4.89 -5.23 16.27
CA LEU A 51 3.85 -4.31 16.71
C LEU A 51 2.75 -5.06 17.47
N PRO A 52 2.15 -4.45 18.50
CA PRO A 52 0.89 -4.94 19.05
C PRO A 52 -0.22 -4.85 17.99
N GLY A 53 -1.32 -5.58 18.19
CA GLY A 53 -2.46 -5.55 17.26
C GLY A 53 -3.13 -4.17 17.15
N ASP A 54 -3.04 -3.35 18.20
CA ASP A 54 -3.54 -1.98 18.28
C ASP A 54 -2.74 -1.16 19.32
N GLY A 55 -3.13 0.11 19.54
CA GLY A 55 -2.56 0.94 20.61
C GLY A 55 -1.25 1.66 20.28
N PHE A 56 -0.85 1.74 19.01
CA PHE A 56 0.34 2.49 18.56
C PHE A 56 -0.02 3.57 17.54
N THR A 57 0.84 4.58 17.41
CA THR A 57 0.70 5.64 16.40
C THR A 57 1.72 5.43 15.28
N VAL A 58 1.27 5.47 14.02
CA VAL A 58 2.17 5.47 12.86
C VAL A 58 2.52 6.91 12.49
N ALA A 59 3.82 7.20 12.40
CA ALA A 59 4.31 8.45 11.82
C ALA A 59 5.10 8.16 10.55
N CYS A 60 4.74 8.82 9.46
CA CYS A 60 5.39 8.69 8.16
C CYS A 60 5.37 10.04 7.43
N PHE A 61 6.56 10.56 7.13
CA PHE A 61 6.75 11.82 6.42
C PHE A 61 7.37 11.50 5.06
N PRO A 62 6.62 11.54 3.96
CA PRO A 62 7.17 11.24 2.64
C PRO A 62 8.14 12.34 2.20
N CYS A 63 9.21 11.95 1.51
CA CYS A 63 10.08 12.91 0.85
C CYS A 63 9.28 13.68 -0.21
N LYS A 64 9.30 15.01 -0.11
CA LYS A 64 8.58 15.89 -1.02
C LYS A 64 9.30 15.98 -2.35
N ILE A 65 8.78 15.28 -3.35
CA ILE A 65 9.29 15.28 -4.72
C ILE A 65 8.37 16.18 -5.56
N LYS A 66 8.94 17.11 -6.32
CA LYS A 66 8.17 18.05 -7.16
C LYS A 66 7.31 17.26 -8.16
N GLU A 67 6.01 17.55 -8.18
CA GLU A 67 5.01 16.98 -9.11
C GLU A 67 4.88 15.45 -9.04
N ALA A 68 5.37 14.80 -7.97
CA ALA A 68 5.20 13.36 -7.79
C ALA A 68 3.89 13.03 -7.04
N SER A 69 3.33 11.86 -7.35
CA SER A 69 2.17 11.29 -6.65
C SER A 69 2.52 10.59 -5.35
N ALA A 70 3.79 10.25 -5.12
CA ALA A 70 4.27 9.55 -3.93
C ALA A 70 5.76 9.87 -3.66
N GLY A 71 6.24 9.52 -2.47
CA GLY A 71 7.63 9.64 -2.07
C GLY A 71 8.01 8.56 -1.05
N TRP A 72 9.30 8.22 -0.97
CA TRP A 72 9.78 7.29 0.05
C TRP A 72 9.69 7.95 1.44
N THR A 73 9.58 7.12 2.48
CA THR A 73 9.48 7.60 3.86
C THR A 73 10.20 6.66 4.82
N ARG A 74 10.67 7.22 5.93
CA ARG A 74 11.03 6.44 7.11
C ARG A 74 9.79 6.33 7.98
N ALA A 75 9.00 5.28 7.77
CA ALA A 75 7.86 4.97 8.62
C ALA A 75 8.35 4.50 10.00
N VAL A 76 7.72 5.01 11.06
CA VAL A 76 7.97 4.59 12.44
C VAL A 76 6.63 4.34 13.15
N ALA A 77 6.64 3.42 14.10
CA ALA A 77 5.57 3.23 15.06
C ALA A 77 6.01 3.80 16.41
N LEU A 78 5.13 4.55 17.06
CA LEU A 78 5.32 5.19 18.36
C LEU A 78 4.41 4.49 19.37
N PHE A 79 5.01 3.88 20.37
CA PHE A 79 4.35 3.16 21.47
C PHE A 79 5.34 3.03 22.64
N ASP A 80 4.80 2.80 23.85
CA ASP A 80 5.58 2.58 25.08
C ASP A 80 5.95 1.10 25.29
#